data_AF-A0A653D381-F1
#
_entry.id   AF-A0A653D381-F1
#
_cell.length_a   1.000
_cell.length_b   1.000
_cell.length_c   1.000
_cell.angle_alpha   90.00
_cell.angle_beta   90.00
_cell.angle_gamma   90.00
#
_symmetry.space_group_name_H-M   'P 1'
#
loop_
_entity.id
_entity.type
_entity.pdbx_description
1 polymer ?
#
loop_
_entity_poly.entity_id
_entity_poly.type
_entity_poly.pdbx_seq_one_letter_code
_entity_poly.pdbx_strand_id
1 'polypeptide(L)'
;MDADVAHVTKIQEEDRLTCVLDESLFRCPASYTQIGNAGVDGRRQFSMEEEDDLLQFAIQQSLIESGTEKEEVDIWEALKSQKPSRPETPNLLGEEERQLQRAIQASLELYQQNASNPELLENVSPESDSDLHMALLLSQREQEKERLREEEERMKEEKMLEEILQLSLKEK
;
A
#
# COMPACT_ATOMS: atom_id res chain seq x y z
N MET A 1 9.52 12.15 -66.63
CA MET A 1 8.52 13.22 -66.38
C MET A 1 8.40 13.35 -64.88
N ASP A 2 9.17 14.27 -64.29
CA ASP A 2 9.04 14.61 -62.87
C ASP A 2 7.93 15.64 -62.75
N ALA A 3 6.72 15.19 -62.46
CA ALA A 3 5.61 16.08 -62.14
C ALA A 3 5.74 16.52 -60.68
N ASP A 4 5.56 17.82 -60.43
CA ASP A 4 5.48 18.33 -59.06
C ASP A 4 4.20 17.84 -58.40
N VAL A 5 4.36 17.24 -57.22
CA VAL A 5 3.24 16.72 -56.43
C VAL A 5 2.74 17.84 -55.52
N ALA A 6 1.44 18.11 -55.56
CA ALA A 6 0.83 19.12 -54.71
C ALA A 6 1.17 18.85 -53.23
N HIS A 7 1.48 19.92 -52.47
CA HIS A 7 1.84 19.87 -51.05
C HIS A 7 3.19 19.20 -50.72
N VAL A 8 4.03 18.94 -51.73
CA VAL A 8 5.40 18.42 -51.57
C VAL A 8 6.40 19.38 -52.21
N THR A 9 7.29 19.98 -51.42
CA THR A 9 8.33 20.88 -51.89
C THR A 9 9.68 20.16 -51.90
N LYS A 10 10.34 20.11 -53.06
CA LYS A 10 11.66 19.50 -53.21
C LYS A 10 12.74 20.57 -53.09
N ILE A 11 13.75 20.31 -52.27
CA ILE A 11 14.94 21.14 -52.09
C ILE A 11 16.14 20.28 -52.51
N GLN A 12 16.78 20.64 -53.61
CA GLN A 12 17.97 19.96 -54.12
C GLN A 12 19.22 20.74 -53.74
N GLU A 13 20.05 20.16 -52.89
CA GLU A 13 21.41 20.60 -52.57
C GLU A 13 22.42 19.75 -53.36
N GLU A 14 23.69 20.19 -53.47
CA GLU A 14 24.71 19.57 -54.35
C GLU A 14 24.91 18.06 -54.13
N ASP A 15 24.67 17.55 -52.92
CA ASP A 15 24.82 16.13 -52.57
C ASP A 15 23.54 15.51 -51.93
N ARG A 16 22.41 16.25 -51.90
CA ARG A 16 21.21 15.78 -51.19
C ARG A 16 19.90 16.33 -51.75
N LEU A 17 18.93 15.43 -51.94
CA LEU A 17 17.53 15.76 -52.19
C LEU A 17 16.75 15.70 -50.87
N THR A 18 16.10 16.81 -50.50
CA THR A 18 15.21 16.89 -49.34
C THR A 18 13.78 17.19 -49.79
N CYS A 19 12.79 16.50 -49.23
CA CYS A 19 11.38 16.75 -49.51
C CYS A 19 10.69 17.27 -48.25
N VAL A 20 10.07 18.45 -48.35
CA VAL A 20 9.26 19.05 -47.29
C VAL A 20 7.79 18.78 -47.60
N LEU A 21 7.09 18.17 -46.66
CA LEU A 21 5.67 17.84 -46.76
C LEU A 21 4.86 18.86 -45.96
N ASP A 22 3.77 19.37 -46.55
CA ASP A 22 2.81 20.22 -45.84
C ASP A 22 1.97 19.38 -44.86
N GLU A 23 1.68 19.94 -43.68
CA GLU A 23 0.89 19.27 -42.63
C GLU A 23 -0.53 18.92 -43.07
N SER A 24 -1.06 19.66 -44.07
CA SER A 24 -2.38 19.41 -44.65
C SER A 24 -2.52 17.99 -45.22
N LEU A 25 -1.43 17.36 -45.65
CA LEU A 25 -1.40 15.97 -46.14
C LEU A 25 -1.79 14.93 -45.07
N PHE A 26 -1.60 15.27 -43.79
CA PHE A 26 -1.93 14.38 -42.68
C PHE A 26 -3.34 14.62 -42.13
N ARG A 27 -4.09 15.58 -42.68
CA ARG A 27 -5.48 15.82 -42.28
C ARG A 27 -6.40 14.82 -42.96
N CYS A 28 -7.29 14.21 -42.17
CA CYS A 28 -8.34 13.35 -42.68
C CYS A 28 -9.24 14.15 -43.64
N PRO A 29 -9.45 13.70 -44.90
CA PRO A 29 -10.35 14.39 -45.82
C PRO A 29 -11.77 14.46 -45.26
N ALA A 30 -12.51 15.53 -45.59
CA ALA A 30 -13.88 15.75 -45.09
C ALA A 30 -14.88 14.64 -45.49
N SER A 31 -14.56 13.85 -46.52
CA SER A 31 -15.35 12.69 -46.96
C SER A 31 -15.12 11.43 -46.12
N TYR A 32 -14.13 11.42 -45.22
CA TYR A 32 -13.81 10.28 -44.38
C TYR A 32 -14.41 10.49 -42.99
N THR A 33 -15.19 9.53 -42.53
CA THR A 33 -15.69 9.52 -41.15
C THR A 33 -14.58 9.05 -40.24
N GLN A 34 -14.14 9.90 -39.30
CA GLN A 34 -13.15 9.52 -38.30
C GLN A 34 -13.79 8.64 -37.22
N ILE A 35 -13.71 7.32 -37.42
CA ILE A 35 -14.23 6.32 -36.48
C ILE A 35 -13.27 6.27 -35.27
N GLY A 36 -13.47 7.12 -34.26
CA GLY A 36 -12.71 7.08 -33.01
C GLY A 36 -12.44 8.41 -32.30
N ASN A 37 -12.69 9.55 -32.95
CA ASN A 37 -12.41 10.89 -32.39
C ASN A 37 -13.66 11.63 -31.90
N ALA A 38 -14.67 10.93 -31.42
CA ALA A 38 -15.76 11.53 -30.67
C ALA A 38 -15.37 11.64 -29.19
N GLY A 39 -14.43 12.53 -28.88
CA GLY A 39 -14.05 12.91 -27.52
C GLY A 39 -13.49 11.78 -26.64
N VAL A 40 -12.89 12.16 -25.54
CA VAL A 40 -12.41 11.26 -24.48
C VAL A 40 -13.53 10.42 -23.86
N ASP A 41 -14.81 10.68 -24.18
CA ASP A 41 -15.99 10.07 -23.54
C ASP A 41 -16.94 9.27 -24.46
N GLY A 42 -16.77 9.26 -25.79
CA GLY A 42 -17.81 8.69 -26.68
C GLY A 42 -17.78 7.18 -26.89
N ARG A 43 -16.65 6.51 -26.65
CA ARG A 43 -16.51 5.04 -26.80
C ARG A 43 -16.42 4.28 -25.50
N ARG A 44 -16.11 4.95 -24.40
CA ARG A 44 -15.90 4.28 -23.11
C ARG A 44 -17.23 3.96 -22.43
N GLN A 45 -18.25 4.80 -22.55
CA GLN A 45 -19.46 4.65 -21.73
C GLN A 45 -20.33 3.44 -22.07
N PHE A 46 -20.48 3.07 -23.35
CA PHE A 46 -21.23 1.86 -23.74
C PHE A 46 -20.40 0.57 -23.65
N SER A 47 -19.07 0.68 -23.55
CA SER A 47 -18.17 -0.49 -23.47
C SER A 47 -17.84 -0.86 -22.02
N MET A 48 -17.90 0.07 -21.07
CA MET A 48 -17.52 -0.21 -19.68
C MET A 48 -18.53 -1.12 -18.98
N GLU A 49 -19.85 -0.94 -19.20
CA GLU A 49 -20.85 -1.83 -18.59
C GLU A 49 -20.74 -3.28 -19.10
N GLU A 50 -20.56 -3.47 -20.41
CA GLU A 50 -20.37 -4.81 -20.99
C GLU A 50 -19.02 -5.43 -20.59
N GLU A 51 -17.97 -4.61 -20.46
CA GLU A 51 -16.66 -5.03 -19.96
C GLU A 51 -16.70 -5.39 -18.46
N ASP A 52 -17.46 -4.64 -17.65
CA ASP A 52 -17.65 -4.90 -16.23
C ASP A 52 -18.47 -6.19 -16.02
N ASP A 53 -19.51 -6.42 -16.82
CA ASP A 53 -20.27 -7.67 -16.81
C ASP A 53 -19.37 -8.85 -17.19
N LEU A 54 -18.57 -8.70 -18.26
CA LEU A 54 -17.63 -9.73 -18.69
C LEU A 54 -16.54 -10.01 -17.64
N LEU A 55 -16.03 -8.95 -16.99
CA LEU A 55 -15.07 -9.05 -15.90
C LEU A 55 -15.68 -9.79 -14.70
N GLN A 56 -16.93 -9.48 -14.34
CA GLN A 56 -17.64 -10.17 -13.26
C GLN A 56 -17.76 -11.67 -13.55
N PHE A 57 -18.10 -12.05 -14.79
CA PHE A 57 -18.12 -13.45 -15.21
C PHE A 57 -16.74 -14.11 -15.11
N ALA A 58 -15.68 -13.43 -15.51
CA ALA A 58 -14.31 -13.97 -15.42
C ALA A 58 -13.88 -14.21 -13.96
N ILE A 59 -14.24 -13.30 -13.05
CA ILE A 59 -13.99 -13.44 -11.60
C ILE A 59 -14.77 -14.64 -11.05
N GLN A 60 -16.07 -14.74 -11.34
CA GLN A 60 -16.90 -15.86 -10.90
C GLN A 60 -16.34 -17.20 -11.40
N GLN A 61 -15.96 -17.26 -12.67
CA GLN A 61 -15.40 -18.47 -13.26
C GLN A 61 -14.06 -18.85 -12.61
N SER A 62 -13.18 -17.89 -12.36
CA SER A 62 -11.93 -18.12 -11.65
C SER A 62 -12.14 -18.70 -10.24
N LEU A 63 -13.14 -18.20 -9.50
CA LEU A 63 -13.51 -18.70 -8.17
C LEU A 63 -14.07 -20.12 -8.22
N ILE A 64 -14.90 -20.42 -9.22
CA ILE A 64 -15.48 -21.76 -9.42
C ILE A 64 -14.37 -22.76 -9.82
N GLU A 65 -13.50 -22.39 -10.76
CA GLU A 65 -12.37 -23.23 -11.20
C GLU A 65 -11.37 -23.50 -10.07
N SER A 66 -11.17 -22.53 -9.19
CA SER A 66 -10.33 -22.67 -7.99
C SER A 66 -11.00 -23.45 -6.86
N GLY A 67 -12.32 -23.67 -6.93
CA GLY A 67 -13.12 -24.33 -5.89
C GLY A 67 -13.36 -23.47 -4.64
N THR A 68 -13.12 -22.16 -4.73
CA THR A 68 -13.16 -21.20 -3.61
C THR A 68 -14.43 -20.34 -3.61
N GLU A 69 -15.49 -20.78 -4.33
CA GLU A 69 -16.72 -20.00 -4.55
C GLU A 69 -17.47 -19.60 -3.26
N LYS A 70 -17.25 -20.31 -2.14
CA LYS A 70 -17.85 -20.07 -0.81
C LYS A 70 -16.83 -19.70 0.25
N GLU A 71 -15.58 -19.47 -0.15
CA GLU A 71 -14.50 -19.17 0.76
C GLU A 71 -14.55 -17.68 1.11
N GLU A 72 -15.21 -17.37 2.23
CA GLU A 72 -15.12 -16.06 2.85
C GLU A 72 -13.80 -15.98 3.61
N VAL A 73 -12.89 -15.13 3.13
CA VAL A 73 -11.61 -14.88 3.81
C VAL A 73 -11.77 -13.70 4.76
N ASP A 74 -11.45 -13.91 6.03
CA ASP A 74 -11.38 -12.83 7.01
C ASP A 74 -10.29 -11.83 6.60
N ILE A 75 -10.43 -10.55 6.98
CA ILE A 75 -9.44 -9.49 6.67
C ILE A 75 -8.03 -9.92 7.10
N TRP A 76 -7.93 -10.62 8.23
CA TRP A 76 -6.69 -11.18 8.75
C TRP A 76 -6.08 -12.29 7.89
N GLU A 77 -6.90 -13.07 7.22
CA GLU A 77 -6.47 -14.12 6.31
C GLU A 77 -5.99 -13.51 5.00
N ALA A 78 -6.75 -12.58 4.42
CA ALA A 78 -6.39 -11.85 3.20
C ALA A 78 -5.01 -11.15 3.32
N LEU A 79 -4.73 -10.54 4.47
CA LEU A 79 -3.44 -9.87 4.75
C LEU A 79 -2.25 -10.84 4.81
N LYS A 80 -2.47 -12.11 5.15
CA LYS A 80 -1.42 -13.14 5.15
C LYS A 80 -1.28 -13.84 3.81
N SER A 81 -2.40 -13.98 3.08
CA SER A 81 -2.47 -14.60 1.76
C SER A 81 -1.86 -13.72 0.68
N GLN A 82 -1.92 -12.39 0.82
CA GLN A 82 -1.14 -11.46 0.01
C GLN A 82 0.34 -11.44 0.42
N LYS A 83 1.01 -12.60 0.35
CA LYS A 83 2.44 -12.55 0.06
C LYS A 83 2.55 -12.01 -1.36
N PRO A 84 3.18 -10.86 -1.61
CA PRO A 84 3.43 -10.44 -2.97
C PRO A 84 4.28 -11.54 -3.61
N SER A 85 3.66 -12.35 -4.48
CA SER A 85 4.38 -13.23 -5.38
C SER A 85 5.07 -12.34 -6.38
N ARG A 86 6.18 -11.73 -5.96
CA ARG A 86 7.08 -11.02 -6.85
C ARG A 86 7.86 -12.09 -7.61
N PRO A 87 7.84 -12.10 -8.94
CA PRO A 87 8.69 -12.99 -9.70
C PRO A 87 10.16 -12.68 -9.38
N GLU A 88 10.89 -13.71 -8.96
CA GLU A 88 12.35 -13.79 -8.88
C GLU A 88 13.10 -12.62 -8.21
N THR A 89 12.77 -12.28 -6.98
CA THR A 89 13.76 -11.68 -6.08
C THR A 89 14.35 -12.77 -5.20
N PRO A 90 15.70 -12.93 -5.12
CA PRO A 90 16.32 -13.77 -4.10
C PRO A 90 15.76 -13.36 -2.73
N ASN A 91 15.68 -14.29 -1.78
CA ASN A 91 15.17 -14.11 -0.41
C ASN A 91 15.99 -13.08 0.41
N LEU A 92 16.13 -11.85 -0.07
CA LEU A 92 16.82 -10.74 0.57
C LEU A 92 16.12 -10.37 1.86
N LEU A 93 14.78 -10.35 1.87
CA LEU A 93 14.00 -10.11 3.09
C LEU A 93 14.26 -11.16 4.17
N GLY A 94 14.41 -12.44 3.81
CA GLY A 94 14.71 -13.49 4.79
C GLY A 94 16.15 -13.46 5.31
N GLU A 95 17.08 -12.87 4.56
CA GLU A 95 18.46 -12.67 5.00
C GLU A 95 18.59 -11.39 5.84
N GLU A 96 17.94 -10.31 5.45
CA GLU A 96 17.81 -9.06 6.20
C GLU A 96 17.12 -9.29 7.55
N GLU A 97 16.01 -10.04 7.59
CA GLU A 97 15.32 -10.43 8.82
C GLU A 97 16.24 -11.22 9.76
N ARG A 98 17.04 -12.16 9.22
CA ARG A 98 18.02 -12.92 10.01
C ARG A 98 19.16 -12.04 10.52
N GLN A 99 19.62 -11.09 9.70
CA GLN A 99 20.62 -10.11 10.11
C GLN A 99 20.08 -9.18 11.19
N LEU A 100 18.82 -8.74 11.07
CA LEU A 100 18.12 -7.93 12.07
C LEU A 100 17.99 -8.69 13.40
N GLN A 101 17.53 -9.93 13.37
CA GLN A 101 17.43 -10.77 14.57
C GLN A 101 18.79 -10.95 15.26
N ARG A 102 19.85 -11.18 14.48
CA ARG A 102 21.22 -11.27 15.01
C ARG A 102 21.67 -9.95 15.64
N ALA A 103 21.39 -8.81 15.00
CA ALA A 103 21.75 -7.49 15.51
C ALA A 103 21.01 -7.19 16.83
N ILE A 104 19.70 -7.46 16.90
CA ILE A 104 18.89 -7.27 18.11
C ILE A 104 19.44 -8.13 19.26
N GLN A 105 19.73 -9.42 19.01
CA GLN A 105 20.30 -10.29 20.03
C GLN A 105 21.65 -9.76 20.54
N ALA A 106 22.55 -9.35 19.63
CA ALA A 106 23.83 -8.79 20.00
C ALA A 106 23.70 -7.49 20.81
N SER A 107 22.77 -6.61 20.46
CA SER A 107 22.47 -5.40 21.24
C SER A 107 21.95 -5.71 22.63
N LEU A 108 21.11 -6.74 22.78
CA LEU A 108 20.52 -7.14 24.06
C LEU A 108 21.56 -7.83 24.98
N GLU A 109 22.47 -8.61 24.40
CA GLU A 109 23.62 -9.19 25.10
C GLU A 109 24.60 -8.10 25.56
N LEU A 110 24.87 -7.10 24.70
CA LEU A 110 25.70 -5.95 25.05
C LEU A 110 25.08 -5.11 26.17
N TYR A 111 23.76 -4.85 26.11
CA TYR A 111 23.04 -4.13 27.15
C TYR A 111 23.10 -4.88 28.49
N GLN A 112 22.92 -6.21 28.49
CA GLN A 112 23.06 -7.02 29.70
C GLN A 112 24.49 -7.00 30.25
N GLN A 113 25.51 -7.12 29.38
CA GLN A 113 26.92 -7.03 29.79
C GLN A 113 27.23 -5.66 30.41
N ASN A 114 26.75 -4.57 29.83
CA ASN A 114 26.89 -3.21 30.36
C ASN A 114 26.11 -3.02 31.68
N ALA A 115 24.93 -3.63 31.83
CA ALA A 115 24.18 -3.61 33.08
C ALA A 115 24.90 -4.36 34.23
N SER A 116 25.69 -5.37 33.89
CA SER A 116 26.52 -6.12 34.86
C SER A 116 27.91 -5.54 35.11
N ASN A 117 28.33 -4.49 34.38
CA ASN A 117 29.63 -3.85 34.55
C ASN A 117 29.50 -2.30 34.53
N PRO A 118 29.38 -1.64 35.70
CA PRO A 118 29.08 -0.20 35.77
C PRO A 118 30.20 0.71 35.22
N GLU A 119 31.41 0.19 34.94
CA GLU A 119 32.53 0.96 34.37
C GLU A 119 32.39 1.27 32.86
N LEU A 120 31.53 0.57 32.10
CA LEU A 120 31.37 0.83 30.64
C LEU A 120 30.30 1.86 30.29
N LEU A 121 29.49 2.30 31.27
CA LEU A 121 28.55 3.41 31.11
C LEU A 121 29.26 4.78 31.12
N GLU A 122 30.55 4.83 31.45
CA GLU A 122 31.33 6.05 31.65
C GLU A 122 31.61 6.85 30.35
N ASN A 123 31.27 6.29 29.18
CA ASN A 123 31.40 6.95 27.88
C ASN A 123 30.10 7.59 27.35
N VAL A 124 29.00 7.52 28.09
CA VAL A 124 27.79 8.32 27.82
C VAL A 124 27.83 9.50 28.77
N SER A 125 27.67 10.72 28.27
CA SER A 125 27.67 11.92 29.11
C SER A 125 26.71 11.72 30.29
N PRO A 126 27.13 11.90 31.56
CA PRO A 126 26.32 11.60 32.74
C PRO A 126 25.02 12.40 32.82
N GLU A 127 24.90 13.44 32.00
CA GLU A 127 23.72 14.29 31.85
C GLU A 127 22.58 13.58 31.08
N SER A 128 22.92 12.68 30.14
CA SER A 128 21.93 11.95 29.31
C SER A 128 21.19 10.85 30.09
N ASP A 129 21.90 10.18 31.00
CA ASP A 129 21.34 9.07 31.79
C ASP A 129 20.43 9.57 32.91
N SER A 130 20.70 10.76 33.47
CA SER A 130 19.85 11.41 34.47
C SER A 130 18.46 11.75 33.89
N ASP A 131 18.43 12.34 32.69
CA ASP A 131 17.18 12.69 32.02
C ASP A 131 16.40 11.46 31.58
N LEU A 132 17.09 10.43 31.06
CA LEU A 132 16.47 9.15 30.70
C LEU A 132 15.88 8.43 31.92
N HIS A 133 16.61 8.40 33.04
CA HIS A 133 16.14 7.78 34.28
C HIS A 133 14.90 8.49 34.84
N MET A 134 14.91 9.82 34.82
CA MET A 134 13.75 10.63 35.18
C MET A 134 12.56 10.40 34.25
N ALA A 135 12.80 10.34 32.93
CA ALA A 135 11.76 10.04 31.94
C ALA A 135 11.13 8.65 32.16
N LEU A 136 11.94 7.64 32.47
CA LEU A 136 11.46 6.29 32.76
C LEU A 136 10.60 6.24 34.04
N LEU A 137 11.03 6.94 35.11
CA LEU A 137 10.25 7.04 36.34
C LEU A 137 8.91 7.76 36.13
N LEU A 138 8.90 8.82 35.33
CA LEU A 138 7.68 9.54 34.94
C LEU A 138 6.75 8.65 34.12
N SER A 139 7.29 7.92 33.13
CA SER A 139 6.55 6.99 32.29
C SER A 139 5.92 5.86 33.11
N GLN A 140 6.67 5.27 34.05
CA GLN A 140 6.15 4.21 34.92
C GLN A 140 4.97 4.71 35.77
N ARG A 141 5.11 5.91 36.35
CA ARG A 141 4.03 6.53 37.16
C ARG A 141 2.79 6.85 36.34
N GLU A 142 2.96 7.28 35.09
CA GLU A 142 1.85 7.56 34.18
C GLU A 142 1.12 6.27 33.80
N GLN A 143 1.87 5.24 33.43
CA GLN A 143 1.32 3.95 33.05
C GLN A 143 0.49 3.32 34.19
N GLU A 144 0.96 3.39 35.44
CA GLU A 144 0.17 2.92 36.59
C GLU A 144 -1.14 3.68 36.76
N LYS A 145 -1.14 5.00 36.54
CA LYS A 145 -2.37 5.81 36.60
C LYS A 145 -3.35 5.46 35.49
N GLU A 146 -2.86 5.23 34.28
CA GLU A 146 -3.70 4.79 33.16
C GLU A 146 -4.32 3.43 33.45
N ARG A 147 -3.52 2.47 33.94
CA ARG A 147 -4.04 1.15 34.33
C ARG A 147 -5.14 1.24 35.39
N LEU A 148 -4.95 2.08 36.40
CA LEU A 148 -6.00 2.31 37.41
C LEU A 148 -7.26 2.96 36.82
N ARG A 149 -7.11 3.91 35.89
CA ARG A 149 -8.25 4.53 35.20
C ARG A 149 -9.02 3.52 34.35
N GLU A 150 -8.32 2.71 33.58
CA GLU A 150 -8.92 1.64 32.78
C GLU A 150 -9.64 0.62 33.65
N GLU A 151 -9.07 0.22 34.78
CA GLU A 151 -9.73 -0.68 35.74
C GLU A 151 -10.98 -0.04 36.35
N GLU A 152 -10.94 1.24 36.70
CA GLU A 152 -12.14 1.96 37.17
C GLU A 152 -13.24 2.04 36.11
N GLU A 153 -12.87 2.27 34.84
CA GLU A 153 -13.80 2.31 33.72
C GLU A 153 -14.45 0.95 33.49
N ARG A 154 -13.65 -0.12 33.43
CA ARG A 154 -14.16 -1.51 33.34
C ARG A 154 -15.13 -1.84 34.47
N MET A 155 -14.79 -1.50 35.70
CA MET A 155 -15.67 -1.73 36.86
C MET A 155 -16.99 -0.96 36.78
N LYS A 156 -16.99 0.25 36.18
CA LYS A 156 -18.22 1.03 35.95
C LYS A 156 -19.07 0.40 34.85
N GLU A 157 -18.46 -0.04 33.76
CA GLU A 157 -19.14 -0.73 32.67
C GLU A 157 -19.80 -2.03 33.15
N GLU A 158 -19.09 -2.83 33.94
CA GLU A 158 -19.64 -4.06 34.52
C GLU A 158 -20.84 -3.79 35.43
N LYS A 159 -20.75 -2.78 36.31
CA LYS A 159 -21.87 -2.38 37.18
C LYS A 159 -23.08 -1.90 36.37
N MET A 160 -22.84 -1.11 35.33
CA MET A 160 -23.92 -0.63 34.46
C MET A 160 -24.60 -1.80 33.74
N LEU A 161 -23.82 -2.76 33.24
CA LEU A 161 -24.34 -3.95 32.60
C LEU A 161 -25.19 -4.78 33.58
N GLU A 162 -24.72 -4.96 34.82
CA GLU A 162 -25.48 -5.66 35.86
C GLU A 162 -26.82 -4.96 36.15
N GLU A 163 -26.82 -3.63 36.26
CA GLU A 163 -28.03 -2.83 36.47
C GLU A 163 -29.03 -3.00 35.32
N ILE A 164 -28.56 -2.93 34.06
CA ILE A 164 -29.38 -3.17 32.86
C ILE A 164 -29.99 -4.57 32.88
N LEU A 165 -29.20 -5.60 33.19
CA LEU A 165 -29.67 -6.98 33.27
C LEU A 165 -30.74 -7.15 34.36
N GLN A 166 -30.57 -6.52 35.52
CA GLN A 166 -31.58 -6.54 36.59
C GLN A 166 -32.88 -5.83 36.21
N LEU A 167 -32.81 -4.69 35.52
CA LEU A 167 -33.99 -3.98 35.02
C LEU A 167 -34.74 -4.82 33.98
N SER A 168 -34.03 -5.46 33.05
CA SER A 168 -34.63 -6.36 32.05
C SER A 168 -35.31 -7.59 32.67
N LEU A 169 -34.81 -8.07 33.81
CA LEU A 169 -35.45 -9.17 34.57
C LEU A 169 -36.71 -8.73 35.32
N LYS A 170 -36.78 -7.48 35.76
CA LYS A 170 -37.91 -6.91 36.53
C LYS A 170 -39.01 -6.34 35.63
N GLU A 171 -38.69 -5.90 34.41
CA GLU A 171 -39.65 -5.57 33.36
C GLU A 171 -40.13 -6.87 32.67
N LYS A 172 -41.13 -7.52 33.27
CA LYS A 172 -41.96 -8.56 32.63
C LYS A 172 -43.43 -8.21 32.73
#